data_AF-A0A944SY29-F1
#
_entry.id   AF-A0A944SY29-F1
#
_cell.length_a   1.000
_cell.length_b   1.000
_cell.length_c   1.000
_cell.angle_alpha   90.00
_cell.angle_beta   90.00
_cell.angle_gamma   90.00
#
_symmetry.space_group_name_H-M   'P 1'
#
loop_
_entity.id
_entity.type
_entity.pdbx_description
1 polymer ?
#
loop_
_entity_poly.entity_id
_entity_poly.type
_entity_poly.pdbx_seq_one_letter_code
_entity_poly.pdbx_strand_id
1 'polypeptide(L)' 'MGVKRYNVRMAGLGGQGVVTASHILSNGVVISGGHSSLVPFFGSEKRNAPVESYVRISADVIY' A
#
# COMPACT_ATOMS: atom_id res chain seq x y z
N MET A 1 -23.68 -6.63 8.68
CA MET A 1 -22.28 -7.08 8.88
C MET A 1 -21.40 -5.93 8.45
N GLY A 2 -20.61 -5.32 9.34
CA GLY A 2 -19.82 -4.12 8.99
C GLY A 2 -18.74 -4.45 7.96
N VAL A 3 -18.54 -3.56 6.99
CA VAL A 3 -17.48 -3.67 5.98
C VAL A 3 -16.13 -3.74 6.68
N LYS A 4 -15.43 -4.87 6.57
CA LYS A 4 -14.12 -5.06 7.20
C LYS A 4 -13.05 -4.55 6.26
N ARG A 5 -12.44 -3.41 6.62
CA ARG A 5 -11.32 -2.80 5.90
C ARG A 5 -10.02 -2.92 6.70
N TYR A 6 -8.95 -3.29 6.03
CA TYR A 6 -7.60 -3.30 6.58
C TYR A 6 -6.81 -2.12 6.02
N ASN A 7 -6.06 -1.43 6.88
CA ASN A 7 -5.13 -0.38 6.48
C ASN A 7 -3.72 -0.81 6.88
N VAL A 8 -2.84 -0.94 5.91
CA VAL A 8 -1.45 -1.38 6.07
C VAL A 8 -0.54 -0.22 5.73
N ARG A 9 0.34 0.16 6.65
CA ARG A 9 1.43 1.10 6.39
C ARG A 9 2.71 0.30 6.21
N MET A 10 3.31 0.44 5.05
CA MET A 10 4.63 -0.12 4.75
C MET A 10 5.64 1.02 4.75
N ALA A 11 6.66 0.91 5.60
CA ALA A 11 7.65 1.97 5.81
C ALA A 11 9.05 1.42 5.61
N GLY A 12 9.95 2.26 5.10
CA GLY A 12 11.35 1.93 4.91
C GLY A 12 12.12 3.08 4.28
N LEU A 13 13.24 2.75 3.63
CA LEU A 13 14.09 3.74 2.95
C LEU A 13 13.92 3.66 1.44
N GLY A 14 14.13 4.79 0.77
CA GLY A 14 14.16 4.86 -0.70
C GLY A 14 15.15 3.86 -1.29
N GLY A 15 14.71 3.13 -2.32
CA GLY A 15 15.50 2.10 -2.99
C GLY A 15 15.41 0.69 -2.37
N GLN A 16 14.74 0.51 -1.23
CA GLN A 16 14.59 -0.80 -0.56
C GLN A 16 13.32 -1.58 -0.96
N GLY A 17 12.59 -1.09 -1.97
CA GLY A 17 11.43 -1.82 -2.53
C GLY A 17 10.11 -1.67 -1.76
N VAL A 18 9.98 -0.72 -0.83
CA VAL A 18 8.73 -0.47 -0.07
C VAL A 18 7.51 -0.31 -0.99
N VAL A 19 7.62 0.55 -2.01
CA VAL A 19 6.53 0.81 -2.96
C VAL A 19 6.26 -0.42 -3.84
N THR A 20 7.31 -1.12 -4.26
CA THR A 20 7.18 -2.35 -5.05
C THR A 20 6.44 -3.43 -4.26
N ALA A 21 6.78 -3.63 -2.97
CA ALA A 21 6.07 -4.55 -2.10
C ALA A 21 4.60 -4.17 -1.95
N SER A 22 4.27 -2.88 -1.85
CA SER A 22 2.87 -2.40 -1.80
C SER A 22 2.09 -2.72 -3.04
N HIS A 23 2.71 -2.56 -4.21
CA HIS A 23 2.10 -2.96 -5.47
C HIS A 23 1.85 -4.47 -5.53
N ILE A 24 2.80 -5.29 -5.08
CA ILE A 24 2.63 -6.75 -5.03
C ILE A 24 1.45 -7.12 -4.12
N LEU A 25 1.40 -6.56 -2.92
CA LEU A 25 0.29 -6.80 -1.98
C LEU A 25 -1.05 -6.38 -2.57
N SER A 26 -1.13 -5.15 -3.10
CA SER A 26 -2.36 -4.61 -3.70
C SER A 26 -2.84 -5.44 -4.88
N ASN A 27 -1.92 -5.85 -5.77
CA ASN A 27 -2.25 -6.68 -6.92
C ASN A 27 -2.72 -8.07 -6.49
N GLY A 28 -2.08 -8.68 -5.48
CA GLY A 28 -2.52 -9.97 -4.93
C GLY A 28 -3.97 -9.92 -4.42
N VAL A 29 -4.36 -8.84 -3.76
CA VAL A 29 -5.74 -8.61 -3.30
C VAL A 29 -6.70 -8.50 -4.49
N VAL A 30 -6.36 -7.70 -5.49
CA VAL A 30 -7.20 -7.50 -6.68
C VAL A 30 -7.37 -8.80 -7.47
N ILE A 31 -6.29 -9.57 -7.67
CA ILE A 31 -6.32 -10.88 -8.32
C ILE A 31 -7.20 -11.87 -7.54
N SER A 32 -7.24 -11.75 -6.21
CA SER A 32 -8.06 -12.58 -5.33
C SER A 32 -9.54 -12.14 -5.28
N GLY A 33 -9.96 -11.17 -6.09
CA GLY A 33 -11.33 -10.66 -6.15
C GLY A 33 -11.69 -9.63 -5.08
N GLY A 34 -10.70 -9.12 -4.34
CA GLY A 34 -10.90 -8.05 -3.36
C GLY A 34 -10.67 -6.65 -3.95
N HIS A 35 -10.95 -5.62 -3.16
CA HIS A 35 -10.65 -4.23 -3.50
C HIS A 35 -9.42 -3.74 -2.76
N SER A 36 -8.52 -3.06 -3.48
CA SER A 36 -7.33 -2.46 -2.92
C SER A 36 -7.10 -1.04 -3.45
N SER A 37 -6.59 -0.16 -2.60
CA SER A 37 -6.12 1.18 -2.96
C SER A 37 -4.77 1.41 -2.29
N LEU A 38 -3.82 1.97 -3.03
CA LEU A 38 -2.45 2.20 -2.54
C LEU A 38 -2.04 3.66 -2.77
N VAL A 39 -1.41 4.27 -1.76
CA VAL A 39 -0.88 5.63 -1.84
C VAL A 39 0.56 5.64 -1.32
N PRO A 40 1.56 5.84 -2.20
CA PRO A 40 2.94 6.00 -1.76
C PRO A 40 3.19 7.43 -1.28
N PHE A 41 4.12 7.57 -0.34
CA PHE A 41 4.69 8.82 0.15
C PHE A 41 6.21 8.74 0.05
N PHE A 42 6.82 9.81 -0.45
CA PHE A 42 8.25 9.95 -0.59
C PHE A 42 8.70 11.16 0.21
N GLY A 43 9.67 10.96 1.11
CA GLY A 43 10.33 12.05 1.82
C GLY A 43 11.06 13.01 0.88
N SER A 44 11.44 14.18 1.40
CA SER A 44 12.03 15.27 0.62
C SER A 44 13.49 15.02 0.21
N GLU A 45 14.17 14.04 0.80
CA GLU A 45 15.58 13.76 0.54
C GLU A 45 15.81 13.09 -0.83
N LYS A 46 16.96 13.38 -1.45
CA LYS A 46 17.35 12.78 -2.75
C LYS A 46 17.85 11.34 -2.62
N ARG A 47 18.36 10.92 -1.46
CA ARG A 47 18.92 9.58 -1.19
C ARG A 47 18.53 9.12 0.21
N ASN A 48 18.19 7.84 0.36
CA ASN A 48 17.74 7.24 1.62
C ASN A 48 16.59 8.01 2.29
N ALA A 49 15.76 8.69 1.49
CA ALA A 49 14.57 9.33 2.00
C ALA A 49 13.68 8.30 2.71
N PRO A 50 13.01 8.67 3.80
CA PRO A 50 11.89 7.90 4.31
C PRO A 50 10.87 7.67 3.19
N VAL A 51 10.53 6.42 2.96
CA VAL A 51 9.50 6.03 2.00
C VAL A 51 8.44 5.27 2.75
N GLU A 52 7.19 5.65 2.49
CA GLU A 52 6.04 5.01 3.06
C GLU A 52 5.04 4.67 1.97
N SER A 53 4.20 3.69 2.22
CA SER A 53 3.11 3.36 1.34
C SER A 53 1.94 2.81 2.13
N TYR A 54 0.77 3.37 1.86
CA TYR A 54 -0.46 3.09 2.57
C TYR A 54 -1.36 2.24 1.68
N VAL A 55 -1.53 0.97 2.04
CA VAL A 55 -2.39 0.02 1.33
C VAL A 55 -3.68 -0.18 2.10
N ARG A 56 -4.80 -0.03 1.41
CA ARG A 56 -6.16 -0.20 1.94
C ARG A 56 -6.74 -1.43 1.26
N ILE A 57 -7.26 -2.37 2.05
CA ILE A 57 -7.81 -3.64 1.56
C ILE A 57 -9.22 -3.81 2.09
N SER A 58 -10.16 -4.19 1.24
CA SER A 58 -11.57 -4.34 1.59
C SER A 58 -12.23 -5.41 0.70
N ALA A 59 -13.29 -6.03 1.23
CA ALA A 59 -14.19 -6.87 0.44
C ALA A 59 -15.14 -6.04 -0.44
N ASP A 60 -15.40 -4.79 -0.06
CA ASP A 60 -16.23 -3.83 -0.79
C ASP A 60 -15.39 -2.70 -1.43
N VAL A 61 -15.99 -1.98 -2.37
CA VAL A 61 -15.36 -0.85 -3.09
C VAL A 61 -14.81 0.19 -2.11
N ILE A 62 -13.59 0.65 -2.40
CA ILE A 62 -12.89 1.69 -1.65
C ILE A 62 -13.05 3.01 -2.42
N TYR A 63 -13.73 3.99 -1.80
CA TYR A 63 -13.78 5.39 -2.25
C TYR A 63 -12.63 6.21 -1.65
#